data_AF-A0A7Y3AQ35-F1
#
_entry.id   AF-A0A7Y3AQ35-F1
#
_cell.length_a   1.000
_cell.length_b   1.000
_cell.length_c   1.000
_cell.angle_alpha   90.00
_cell.angle_beta   90.00
_cell.angle_gamma   90.00
#
_symmetry.space_group_name_H-M   'P 1'
#
loop_
_entity.id
_entity.type
_entity.pdbx_description
1 polymer ?
#
loop_
_entity_poly.entity_id
_entity_poly.type
_entity_poly.pdbx_seq_one_letter_code
_entity_poly.pdbx_strand_id
1 'polypeptide(L)'
;MEPPKQGQPGFESRPPGADDVVVADRTGGRGLIWAALAVVITLGLAVLLVLPKMVSTDRDGAGQDAAGAVAAVSPQQQAQQAANARADAEQSLQDFLRLQARLELANAPVWGEPEWSRALDASASGNELFGQRRFAESAEVLSGAKTLLVLLESERGQRLQIALNSGWQALQAGDSSAAGTYFELALSIEADNEDALAGLQRATARPDVLNRMEAGELALSVGDLSGARDAFQQALALDEFYGPAESALNSVSDQITELAFREAMSRALSALDQERISAAEVALNQAAGLKPGDEAVRNTRQQLAQTRQRLWLDGQREKAAGQQREEDWSGAAATYREVLAKVPQAGFASQGKAFAEDRVRLHGQFDHYLERPERLFADEPRLNAEELIAAAGAAPVSEPLLADKISRLKRLLADARIPLNITLKSDGLTQVLIYHIGRLGQFTSQQLELLPGTYTIIGSRPGYRDVRRTVTLKPGSNQPVLVIRCEEPI
;
A
#
# COMPACT_ATOMS: atom_id res chain seq x y z
N MET A 1 -66.34 -4.34 -12.98
CA MET A 1 -66.65 -5.74 -12.62
C MET A 1 -65.36 -6.43 -12.23
N GLU A 2 -65.46 -7.40 -11.31
CA GLU A 2 -64.36 -7.86 -10.44
C GLU A 2 -63.23 -8.68 -11.10
N PRO A 3 -62.04 -8.73 -10.46
CA PRO A 3 -60.97 -9.70 -10.74
C PRO A 3 -61.25 -11.05 -10.04
N PRO A 4 -60.50 -12.14 -10.30
CA PRO A 4 -59.36 -12.55 -9.42
C PRO A 4 -58.27 -13.39 -10.18
N LYS A 5 -57.26 -14.12 -9.64
CA LYS A 5 -56.83 -14.57 -8.29
C LYS A 5 -55.28 -14.61 -8.13
N GLN A 6 -54.79 -14.20 -6.96
CA GLN A 6 -53.82 -14.86 -6.05
C GLN A 6 -52.46 -15.44 -6.57
N GLY A 7 -51.37 -14.97 -5.94
CA GLY A 7 -50.02 -15.52 -6.09
C GLY A 7 -49.01 -15.12 -5.00
N GLN A 8 -49.23 -15.58 -3.76
CA GLN A 8 -48.27 -15.64 -2.61
C GLN A 8 -47.69 -14.32 -2.02
N PRO A 9 -47.27 -14.32 -0.73
CA PRO A 9 -47.00 -13.09 0.03
C PRO A 9 -45.54 -12.63 -0.07
N GLY A 10 -45.35 -11.30 -0.12
CA GLY A 10 -44.03 -10.67 -0.03
C GLY A 10 -43.50 -10.65 1.41
N PHE A 11 -42.17 -10.70 1.54
CA PHE A 11 -41.47 -10.46 2.80
C PHE A 11 -41.50 -8.97 3.15
N GLU A 12 -42.40 -8.55 4.05
CA GLU A 12 -42.23 -7.32 4.81
C GLU A 12 -41.35 -7.58 6.04
N SER A 13 -40.22 -6.89 6.10
CA SER A 13 -39.33 -6.89 7.25
C SER A 13 -40.00 -6.21 8.45
N ARG A 14 -40.47 -7.01 9.42
CA ARG A 14 -40.88 -6.50 10.73
C ARG A 14 -39.71 -5.78 11.40
N PRO A 15 -39.95 -4.65 12.11
CA PRO A 15 -38.98 -4.16 13.08
C PRO A 15 -38.76 -5.21 14.19
N PRO A 16 -37.56 -5.29 14.79
CA PRO A 16 -37.32 -6.14 15.95
C PRO A 16 -38.22 -5.71 17.12
N GLY A 17 -38.61 -6.68 17.94
CA GLY A 17 -39.67 -6.52 18.93
C GLY A 17 -39.39 -5.44 19.98
N ALA A 18 -40.44 -4.69 20.31
CA ALA A 18 -40.55 -4.12 21.65
C ALA A 18 -40.91 -5.28 22.60
N ASP A 19 -39.91 -5.78 23.33
CA ASP A 19 -40.18 -6.63 24.49
C ASP A 19 -40.74 -5.76 25.62
N ASP A 20 -41.83 -6.21 26.23
CA ASP A 20 -42.48 -5.52 27.34
C ASP A 20 -41.51 -5.36 28.51
N VAL A 21 -41.04 -4.13 28.73
CA VAL A 21 -40.29 -3.78 29.94
C VAL A 21 -41.26 -3.80 31.11
N VAL A 22 -41.34 -4.97 31.75
CA VAL A 22 -41.86 -5.10 33.11
C VAL A 22 -41.07 -4.14 33.99
N VAL A 23 -41.74 -3.07 34.43
CA VAL A 23 -41.18 -2.11 35.40
C VAL A 23 -41.05 -2.81 36.74
N ALA A 24 -39.95 -3.53 36.91
CA ALA A 24 -39.48 -4.00 38.20
C ALA A 24 -39.00 -2.78 38.99
N ASP A 25 -39.93 -2.16 39.72
CA ASP A 25 -39.68 -1.02 40.59
C ASP A 25 -38.67 -1.41 41.69
N ARG A 26 -37.38 -1.18 41.41
CA ARG A 26 -36.27 -1.35 42.37
C ARG A 26 -36.06 -0.07 43.17
N THR A 27 -37.10 0.37 43.86
CA THR A 27 -37.02 1.27 45.02
C THR A 27 -36.41 0.57 46.24
N GLY A 28 -35.24 -0.05 46.06
CA GLY A 28 -34.55 -0.87 47.07
C GLY A 28 -33.05 -0.56 47.12
N GLY A 29 -32.66 0.44 47.90
CA GLY A 29 -31.25 0.76 48.14
C GLY A 29 -31.02 2.04 48.95
N ARG A 30 -31.72 3.13 48.63
CA ARG A 30 -31.58 4.41 49.37
C ARG A 30 -32.22 4.37 50.76
N GLY A 31 -33.36 3.69 50.94
CA GLY A 31 -33.98 3.52 52.25
C GLY A 31 -33.11 2.75 53.26
N LEU A 32 -32.34 1.76 52.79
CA LEU A 32 -31.47 0.95 53.64
C LEU A 32 -30.20 1.71 54.07
N ILE A 33 -29.66 2.57 53.22
CA ILE A 33 -28.51 3.42 53.55
C ILE A 33 -28.92 4.52 54.55
N TRP A 34 -30.06 5.17 54.36
CA TRP A 34 -30.57 6.16 55.33
C TRP A 34 -31.04 5.52 56.64
N ALA A 35 -31.60 4.31 56.61
CA ALA A 35 -31.91 3.55 57.83
C ALA A 35 -30.63 3.12 58.57
N ALA A 36 -29.58 2.68 57.87
CA ALA A 36 -28.29 2.36 58.47
C ALA A 36 -27.63 3.62 59.08
N LEU A 37 -27.68 4.76 58.39
CA LEU A 37 -27.17 6.04 58.91
C LEU A 37 -27.94 6.49 60.17
N ALA A 38 -29.28 6.37 60.16
CA ALA A 38 -30.11 6.69 61.32
C ALA A 38 -29.86 5.73 62.50
N VAL A 39 -29.64 4.44 62.24
CA VAL A 39 -29.29 3.45 63.27
C VAL A 39 -27.89 3.72 63.85
N VAL A 40 -26.90 4.10 63.03
CA VAL A 40 -25.55 4.45 63.50
C VAL A 40 -25.55 5.77 64.29
N ILE A 41 -26.30 6.78 63.84
CA ILE A 41 -26.43 8.06 64.58
C ILE A 41 -27.18 7.85 65.91
N THR A 42 -28.22 7.02 65.95
CA THR A 42 -28.93 6.72 67.21
C THR A 42 -28.13 5.81 68.14
N LEU A 43 -27.33 4.86 67.63
CA LEU A 43 -26.34 4.12 68.44
C LEU A 43 -25.22 5.03 68.97
N GLY A 44 -24.70 5.96 68.16
CA GLY A 44 -23.71 6.94 68.62
C GLY A 44 -24.23 7.85 69.73
N LEU A 45 -25.47 8.36 69.59
CA LEU A 45 -26.11 9.16 70.62
C LEU A 45 -26.43 8.34 71.88
N ALA A 46 -26.85 7.08 71.73
CA ALA A 46 -27.10 6.18 72.85
C ALA A 46 -25.80 5.83 73.60
N VAL A 47 -24.68 5.64 72.91
CA VAL A 47 -23.38 5.41 73.55
C VAL A 47 -22.95 6.63 74.38
N LEU A 48 -23.13 7.85 73.87
CA LEU A 48 -22.80 9.08 74.62
C LEU A 48 -23.73 9.36 75.81
N LEU A 49 -25.00 8.92 75.77
CA LEU A 49 -25.98 9.18 76.84
C LEU A 49 -26.19 8.04 77.85
N VAL A 50 -25.87 6.79 77.50
CA VAL A 50 -26.13 5.61 78.35
C VAL A 50 -24.87 5.08 79.05
N LEU A 51 -23.66 5.22 78.48
CA LEU A 51 -22.43 4.78 79.17
C LEU A 51 -22.15 5.49 80.51
N PRO A 52 -22.53 6.75 80.77
CA PRO A 52 -22.39 7.36 82.10
C PRO A 52 -23.26 6.71 83.20
N LYS A 53 -24.13 5.74 82.84
CA LYS A 53 -25.15 5.16 83.72
C LYS A 53 -25.08 3.63 83.86
N MET A 54 -24.14 2.94 83.20
CA MET A 54 -24.02 1.47 83.28
C MET A 54 -22.60 0.98 83.58
N VAL A 55 -21.98 1.55 84.63
CA VAL A 55 -20.95 0.87 85.43
C VAL A 55 -21.28 1.02 86.92
N SER A 56 -22.43 0.45 87.32
CA SER A 56 -22.65 0.04 88.70
C SER A 56 -22.40 -1.47 88.74
N THR A 57 -21.27 -1.88 89.31
CA THR A 57 -20.96 -3.31 89.47
C THR A 57 -21.65 -3.83 90.72
N ASP A 58 -22.75 -4.55 90.55
CA ASP A 58 -23.41 -5.23 91.67
C ASP A 58 -22.48 -6.27 92.31
N ARG A 59 -22.42 -6.24 93.63
CA ARG A 59 -21.96 -7.35 94.48
C ARG A 59 -23.00 -7.55 95.58
N ASP A 60 -24.05 -8.29 95.25
CA ASP A 60 -24.96 -8.86 96.23
C ASP A 60 -24.23 -9.85 97.14
N GLY A 61 -24.50 -9.80 98.45
CA GLY A 61 -23.89 -10.77 99.37
C GLY A 61 -23.94 -10.47 100.88
N ALA A 62 -25.15 -10.33 101.44
CA ALA A 62 -25.47 -10.51 102.87
C ALA A 62 -24.71 -9.66 103.92
N GLY A 63 -25.45 -8.78 104.60
CA GLY A 63 -24.92 -7.76 105.49
C GLY A 63 -24.31 -8.21 106.83
N GLN A 64 -23.57 -7.26 107.41
CA GLN A 64 -23.41 -7.04 108.85
C GLN A 64 -22.89 -5.61 109.08
N ASP A 65 -23.17 -5.06 110.26
CA ASP A 65 -22.83 -3.69 110.62
C ASP A 65 -21.32 -3.41 110.62
N ALA A 66 -20.88 -2.42 109.85
CA ALA A 66 -19.62 -1.70 110.09
C ALA A 66 -19.64 -0.32 109.44
N ALA A 67 -19.46 0.74 110.23
CA ALA A 67 -19.24 2.08 109.71
C ALA A 67 -17.84 2.16 109.04
N GLY A 68 -17.80 2.14 107.72
CA GLY A 68 -16.60 2.36 106.91
C GLY A 68 -16.50 3.82 106.48
N ALA A 69 -15.46 4.53 106.93
CA ALA A 69 -15.30 5.95 106.64
C ALA A 69 -15.09 6.23 105.15
N VAL A 70 -15.70 7.31 104.65
CA VAL A 70 -15.31 7.92 103.38
C VAL A 70 -13.88 8.40 103.55
N ALA A 71 -12.91 7.68 102.97
CA ALA A 71 -11.51 8.06 103.05
C ALA A 71 -11.30 9.34 102.23
N ALA A 72 -11.29 10.48 102.92
CA ALA A 72 -10.89 11.75 102.33
C ALA A 72 -9.49 11.59 101.74
N VAL A 73 -9.35 11.73 100.41
CA VAL A 73 -8.09 11.59 99.70
C VAL A 73 -7.07 12.50 100.38
N SER A 74 -5.99 11.93 100.91
CA SER A 74 -5.03 12.70 101.70
C SER A 74 -4.39 13.79 100.83
N PRO A 75 -4.01 14.96 101.39
CA PRO A 75 -3.42 16.06 100.61
C PRO A 75 -2.21 15.62 99.76
N GLN A 76 -1.46 14.62 100.23
CA GLN A 76 -0.32 14.03 99.54
C GLN A 76 -0.73 13.16 98.34
N GLN A 77 -1.85 12.45 98.42
CA GLN A 77 -2.42 11.72 97.28
C GLN A 77 -3.01 12.66 96.22
N GLN A 78 -3.68 13.75 96.64
CA GLN A 78 -4.18 14.77 95.72
C GLN A 78 -3.05 15.48 94.97
N ALA A 79 -1.95 15.80 95.67
CA ALA A 79 -0.75 16.37 95.04
C ALA A 79 -0.12 15.41 94.02
N GLN A 80 -0.04 14.11 94.33
CA GLN A 80 0.47 13.10 93.38
C GLN A 80 -0.45 12.94 92.16
N GLN A 81 -1.77 12.94 92.35
CA GLN A 81 -2.75 12.87 91.25
C GLN A 81 -2.63 14.08 90.33
N ALA A 82 -2.48 15.30 90.89
CA ALA A 82 -2.24 16.51 90.11
C ALA A 82 -0.89 16.49 89.37
N ALA A 83 0.16 15.93 89.97
CA ALA A 83 1.46 15.75 89.31
C ALA A 83 1.40 14.74 88.15
N ASN A 84 0.71 13.61 88.34
CA ASN A 84 0.51 12.61 87.28
C ASN A 84 -0.32 13.20 86.13
N ALA A 85 -1.49 13.78 86.41
CA ALA A 85 -2.34 14.39 85.39
C ALA A 85 -1.63 15.52 84.63
N ARG A 86 -0.72 16.26 85.29
CA ARG A 86 0.13 17.24 84.63
C ARG A 86 1.14 16.57 83.69
N ALA A 87 1.79 15.49 84.10
CA ALA A 87 2.70 14.74 83.24
C ALA A 87 1.97 14.12 82.03
N ASP A 88 0.75 13.61 82.22
CA ASP A 88 -0.08 13.06 81.15
C ASP A 88 -0.45 14.15 80.12
N ALA A 89 -0.76 15.37 80.58
CA ALA A 89 -1.01 16.52 79.71
C ALA A 89 0.26 17.02 78.99
N GLU A 90 1.39 17.12 79.70
CA GLU A 90 2.70 17.47 79.11
C GLU A 90 3.13 16.45 78.04
N GLN A 91 2.91 15.15 78.27
CA GLN A 91 3.16 14.08 77.29
C GLN A 91 2.22 14.16 76.09
N SER A 92 0.92 14.40 76.32
CA SER A 92 -0.08 14.51 75.27
C SER A 92 0.19 15.72 74.36
N LEU A 93 0.59 16.85 74.94
CA LEU A 93 1.04 18.03 74.20
C LEU A 93 2.32 17.74 73.39
N GLN A 94 3.32 17.09 73.99
CA GLN A 94 4.57 16.77 73.28
C GLN A 94 4.31 15.86 72.07
N ASP A 95 3.45 14.86 72.21
CA ASP A 95 3.09 13.96 71.12
C ASP A 95 2.25 14.64 70.04
N PHE A 96 1.32 15.51 70.43
CA PHE A 96 0.56 16.35 69.50
C PHE A 96 1.50 17.22 68.66
N LEU A 97 2.40 17.98 69.30
CA LEU A 97 3.33 18.89 68.61
C LEU A 97 4.29 18.14 67.67
N ARG A 98 4.74 16.93 68.04
CA ARG A 98 5.54 16.07 67.16
C ARG A 98 4.78 15.64 65.90
N LEU A 99 3.50 15.31 66.05
CA LEU A 99 2.64 14.88 64.95
C LEU A 99 2.23 16.06 64.07
N GLN A 100 1.90 17.20 64.68
CA GLN A 100 1.67 18.48 64.00
C GLN A 100 2.86 18.84 63.11
N ALA A 101 4.08 18.90 63.66
CA ALA A 101 5.28 19.24 62.90
C ALA A 101 5.57 18.26 61.75
N ARG A 102 5.28 16.96 61.92
CA ARG A 102 5.42 15.97 60.84
C ARG A 102 4.40 16.23 59.72
N LEU A 103 3.16 16.54 60.09
CA LEU A 103 2.08 16.81 59.14
C LEU A 103 2.25 18.18 58.45
N GLU A 104 2.83 19.18 59.12
CA GLU A 104 3.28 20.44 58.51
C GLU A 104 4.37 20.21 57.46
N LEU A 105 5.37 19.38 57.77
CA LEU A 105 6.39 18.96 56.79
C LEU A 105 5.79 18.14 55.63
N ALA A 106 4.66 17.47 55.86
CA ALA A 106 3.86 16.82 54.82
C ALA A 106 2.78 17.74 54.21
N ASN A 107 2.81 19.05 54.48
CA ASN A 107 1.92 20.08 53.93
C ASN A 107 0.40 19.92 54.26
N ALA A 108 0.08 19.28 55.39
CA ALA A 108 -1.29 19.11 55.88
C ALA A 108 -2.13 20.39 56.05
N PRO A 109 -1.57 21.60 56.29
CA PRO A 109 -2.35 22.84 56.24
C PRO A 109 -3.05 23.12 54.89
N VAL A 110 -2.65 22.46 53.79
CA VAL A 110 -3.27 22.64 52.46
C VAL A 110 -4.28 21.54 52.14
N TRP A 111 -3.93 20.26 52.33
CA TRP A 111 -4.79 19.12 51.96
C TRP A 111 -5.62 18.55 53.11
N GLY A 112 -5.27 18.92 54.35
CA GLY A 112 -5.82 18.30 55.55
C GLY A 112 -7.06 18.99 56.11
N GLU A 113 -7.52 20.08 55.50
CA GLU A 113 -8.74 20.76 55.95
C GLU A 113 -10.01 19.97 55.61
N PRO A 114 -11.11 20.12 56.39
CA PRO A 114 -11.23 20.89 57.63
C PRO A 114 -10.81 20.13 58.91
N GLU A 115 -10.20 18.94 58.80
CA GLU A 115 -9.71 18.15 59.93
C GLU A 115 -8.47 18.77 60.60
N TRP A 116 -7.59 19.40 59.81
CA TRP A 116 -6.39 20.09 60.27
C TRP A 116 -6.73 21.21 61.28
N SER A 117 -7.55 22.19 60.88
CA SER A 117 -7.96 23.27 61.78
C SER A 117 -8.69 22.75 63.03
N ARG A 118 -9.55 21.74 62.90
CA ARG A 118 -10.23 21.12 64.06
C ARG A 118 -9.28 20.52 65.08
N ALA A 119 -8.16 19.94 64.64
CA ALA A 119 -7.14 19.41 65.55
C ALA A 119 -6.36 20.53 66.26
N LEU A 120 -6.05 21.63 65.55
CA LEU A 120 -5.41 22.81 66.14
C LEU A 120 -6.31 23.49 67.18
N ASP A 121 -7.60 23.69 66.89
CA ASP A 121 -8.58 24.28 67.81
C ASP A 121 -8.75 23.44 69.09
N ALA A 122 -8.77 22.11 68.95
CA ALA A 122 -8.79 21.19 70.08
C ALA A 122 -7.51 21.32 70.93
N SER A 123 -6.33 21.40 70.32
CA SER A 123 -5.08 21.60 71.07
C SER A 123 -5.00 22.98 71.75
N ALA A 124 -5.52 24.04 71.12
CA ALA A 124 -5.58 25.37 71.72
C ALA A 124 -6.45 25.36 72.99
N SER A 125 -7.61 24.70 72.92
CA SER A 125 -8.51 24.49 74.06
C SER A 125 -7.85 23.66 75.18
N GLY A 126 -7.12 22.61 74.81
CA GLY A 126 -6.34 21.79 75.75
C GLY A 126 -5.23 22.56 76.46
N ASN A 127 -4.57 23.50 75.77
CA ASN A 127 -3.54 24.37 76.34
C ASN A 127 -4.14 25.44 77.29
N GLU A 128 -5.34 25.94 77.02
CA GLU A 128 -6.03 26.85 77.93
C GLU A 128 -6.34 26.16 79.28
N LEU A 129 -6.87 24.94 79.22
CA LEU A 129 -7.11 24.10 80.40
C LEU A 129 -5.82 23.83 81.19
N PHE A 130 -4.70 23.62 80.50
CA PHE A 130 -3.38 23.47 81.14
C PHE A 130 -2.99 24.74 81.92
N GLY A 131 -3.16 25.92 81.31
CA GLY A 131 -2.91 27.22 81.95
C GLY A 131 -3.79 27.46 83.18
N GLN A 132 -5.05 27.00 83.13
CA GLN A 132 -6.00 26.99 84.26
C GLN A 132 -5.67 25.94 85.35
N ARG A 133 -4.59 25.15 85.19
CA ARG A 133 -4.20 24.00 86.05
C ARG A 133 -5.21 22.85 86.08
N ARG A 134 -6.11 22.77 85.10
CA ARG A 134 -7.10 21.69 84.93
C ARG A 134 -6.47 20.52 84.18
N PHE A 135 -5.43 19.95 84.77
CA PHE A 135 -4.50 19.06 84.06
C PHE A 135 -5.15 17.78 83.53
N ALA A 136 -6.11 17.17 84.24
CA ALA A 136 -6.80 15.97 83.77
C ALA A 136 -7.65 16.24 82.51
N GLU A 137 -8.42 17.33 82.52
CA GLU A 137 -9.24 17.76 81.38
C GLU A 137 -8.37 18.20 80.20
N SER A 138 -7.23 18.85 80.48
CA SER A 138 -6.22 19.19 79.48
C SER A 138 -5.63 17.95 78.80
N ALA A 139 -5.26 16.91 79.57
CA ALA A 139 -4.75 15.65 79.03
C ALA A 139 -5.76 14.95 78.11
N GLU A 140 -7.04 14.91 78.51
CA GLU A 140 -8.12 14.35 77.70
C GLU A 140 -8.29 15.09 76.36
N VAL A 141 -8.38 16.43 76.40
CA VAL A 141 -8.55 17.25 75.19
C VAL A 141 -7.34 17.19 74.27
N LEU A 142 -6.11 17.18 74.80
CA LEU A 142 -4.88 17.05 74.01
C LEU A 142 -4.73 15.65 73.38
N SER A 143 -5.14 14.61 74.09
CA SER A 143 -5.21 13.25 73.55
C SER A 143 -6.25 13.13 72.42
N GLY A 144 -7.40 13.81 72.56
CA GLY A 144 -8.39 13.97 71.50
C GLY A 144 -7.84 14.70 70.27
N ALA A 145 -7.16 15.83 70.46
CA ALA A 145 -6.51 16.59 69.40
C ALA A 145 -5.45 15.76 68.63
N LYS A 146 -4.64 14.98 69.35
CA LYS A 146 -3.68 14.02 68.77
C LYS A 146 -4.41 12.94 67.95
N THR A 147 -5.55 12.43 68.44
CA THR A 147 -6.34 11.41 67.75
C THR A 147 -6.91 11.93 66.42
N LEU A 148 -7.31 13.21 66.35
CA LEU A 148 -7.73 13.86 65.10
C LEU A 148 -6.60 13.91 64.07
N LEU A 149 -5.37 14.26 64.48
CA LEU A 149 -4.21 14.24 63.58
C LEU A 149 -3.81 12.82 63.14
N VAL A 150 -3.96 11.81 63.99
CA VAL A 150 -3.71 10.39 63.61
C VAL A 150 -4.72 9.92 62.56
N LEU A 151 -6.00 10.28 62.72
CA LEU A 151 -7.03 9.99 61.73
C LEU A 151 -6.70 10.69 60.39
N LEU A 152 -6.33 11.97 60.43
CA LEU A 152 -5.94 12.73 59.25
C LEU A 152 -4.71 12.14 58.53
N GLU A 153 -3.68 11.71 59.28
CA GLU A 153 -2.51 11.02 58.72
C GLU A 153 -2.92 9.72 58.01
N SER A 154 -3.90 8.97 58.55
CA SER A 154 -4.40 7.74 57.95
C SER A 154 -5.25 7.95 56.69
N GLU A 155 -5.94 9.09 56.56
CA GLU A 155 -6.75 9.42 55.38
C GLU A 155 -5.92 9.90 54.17
N ARG A 156 -4.63 10.24 54.36
CA ARG A 156 -3.77 10.87 53.34
C ARG A 156 -3.82 10.16 51.98
N GLY A 157 -3.69 8.82 51.97
CA GLY A 157 -3.73 8.02 50.75
C GLY A 157 -5.11 8.00 50.06
N GLN A 158 -6.19 8.03 50.84
CA GLN A 158 -7.55 8.13 50.30
C GLN A 158 -7.80 9.51 49.69
N ARG A 159 -7.34 10.58 50.36
CA ARG A 159 -7.44 11.97 49.86
C ARG A 159 -6.67 12.14 48.56
N LEU A 160 -5.47 11.57 48.45
CA LEU A 160 -4.68 11.54 47.21
C LEU A 160 -5.45 10.87 46.06
N GLN A 161 -5.99 9.66 46.29
CA GLN A 161 -6.73 8.95 45.24
C GLN A 161 -8.01 9.68 44.81
N ILE A 162 -8.70 10.34 45.74
CA ILE A 162 -9.86 11.18 45.42
C ILE A 162 -9.43 12.36 44.55
N ALA A 163 -8.37 13.08 44.93
CA ALA A 163 -7.85 14.21 44.16
C ALA A 163 -7.43 13.78 42.74
N LEU A 164 -6.66 12.70 42.60
CA LEU A 164 -6.28 12.14 41.29
C LEU A 164 -7.49 11.78 40.43
N ASN A 165 -8.46 11.04 40.99
CA ASN A 165 -9.66 10.63 40.27
C ASN A 165 -10.51 11.83 39.82
N SER A 166 -10.67 12.83 40.69
CA SER A 166 -11.39 14.07 40.37
C SER A 166 -10.67 14.90 39.32
N GLY A 167 -9.33 14.97 39.35
CA GLY A 167 -8.53 15.63 38.32
C GLY A 167 -8.69 14.98 36.95
N TRP A 168 -8.58 13.66 36.87
CA TRP A 168 -8.79 12.93 35.62
C TRP A 168 -10.22 13.02 35.11
N GLN A 169 -11.22 12.96 35.99
CA GLN A 169 -12.63 13.14 35.62
C GLN A 169 -12.92 14.54 35.09
N ALA A 170 -12.36 15.59 35.71
CA ALA A 170 -12.49 16.96 35.23
C ALA A 170 -11.82 17.15 33.85
N LEU A 171 -10.63 16.55 33.64
CA LEU A 171 -9.97 16.53 32.33
C LEU A 171 -10.81 15.87 31.24
N GLN A 172 -11.48 14.75 31.55
CA GLN A 172 -12.40 14.06 30.62
C GLN A 172 -13.66 14.88 30.33
N ALA A 173 -14.14 15.66 31.30
CA ALA A 173 -15.26 16.59 31.13
C ALA A 173 -14.87 17.89 30.39
N GLY A 174 -13.59 18.10 30.10
CA GLY A 174 -13.06 19.33 29.48
C GLY A 174 -12.79 20.47 30.45
N ASP A 175 -13.05 20.30 31.75
CA ASP A 175 -12.78 21.31 32.78
C ASP A 175 -11.32 21.26 33.23
N SER A 176 -10.47 21.90 32.43
CA SER A 176 -9.04 22.05 32.68
C SER A 176 -8.73 22.83 33.98
N SER A 177 -9.58 23.76 34.39
CA SER A 177 -9.38 24.57 35.60
C SER A 177 -9.62 23.76 36.87
N ALA A 178 -10.74 23.03 36.93
CA ALA A 178 -11.01 22.12 38.02
C ALA A 178 -9.98 20.98 38.05
N ALA A 179 -9.59 20.45 36.89
CA ALA A 179 -8.56 19.41 36.82
C ALA A 179 -7.22 19.88 37.40
N GLY A 180 -6.72 21.05 36.99
CA GLY A 180 -5.51 21.65 37.54
C GLY A 180 -5.58 21.78 39.06
N THR A 181 -6.70 22.31 39.58
CA THR A 181 -6.94 22.44 41.03
C THR A 181 -6.84 21.09 41.77
N TYR A 182 -7.42 20.02 41.22
CA TYR A 182 -7.35 18.70 41.83
C TYR A 182 -5.96 18.06 41.74
N PHE A 183 -5.21 18.28 40.66
CA PHE A 183 -3.84 17.80 40.57
C PHE A 183 -2.86 18.60 41.45
N GLU A 184 -3.06 19.91 41.59
CA GLU A 184 -2.33 20.73 42.57
C GLU A 184 -2.62 20.26 44.01
N LEU A 185 -3.87 19.90 44.34
CA LEU A 185 -4.21 19.28 45.62
C LEU A 185 -3.50 17.92 45.80
N ALA A 186 -3.44 17.07 44.77
CA ALA A 186 -2.69 15.82 44.80
C ALA A 186 -1.18 16.04 45.03
N LEU A 187 -0.56 17.00 44.33
CA LEU A 187 0.84 17.40 44.52
C LEU A 187 1.09 18.02 45.90
N SER A 188 0.09 18.66 46.50
CA SER A 188 0.17 19.15 47.88
C SER A 188 0.22 18.01 48.90
N ILE A 189 -0.30 16.83 48.56
CA ILE A 189 -0.27 15.59 49.37
C ILE A 189 1.00 14.79 49.11
N GLU A 190 1.44 14.67 47.85
CA GLU A 190 2.61 13.92 47.40
C GLU A 190 3.26 14.64 46.21
N ALA A 191 4.34 15.38 46.45
CA ALA A 191 4.91 16.35 45.52
C ALA A 191 5.58 15.73 44.28
N ASP A 192 5.95 14.46 44.35
CA ASP A 192 6.59 13.66 43.30
C ASP A 192 5.63 12.63 42.67
N ASN A 193 4.32 12.74 42.91
CA ASN A 193 3.32 11.86 42.30
C ASN A 193 3.25 12.04 40.77
N GLU A 194 3.71 11.03 40.03
CA GLU A 194 3.81 11.06 38.56
C GLU A 194 2.46 11.28 37.87
N ASP A 195 1.39 10.66 38.36
CA ASP A 195 0.03 10.83 37.81
C ASP A 195 -0.47 12.27 37.98
N ALA A 196 -0.19 12.91 39.13
CA ALA A 196 -0.56 14.29 39.38
C ALA A 196 0.26 15.27 38.52
N LEU A 197 1.56 15.04 38.34
CA LEU A 197 2.41 15.84 37.46
C LEU A 197 1.94 15.75 36.00
N ALA A 198 1.70 14.53 35.49
CA ALA A 198 1.20 14.31 34.14
C ALA A 198 -0.21 14.88 33.94
N GLY A 199 -1.09 14.70 34.93
CA GLY A 199 -2.42 15.28 34.95
C GLY A 199 -2.41 16.81 34.90
N LEU A 200 -1.58 17.45 35.73
CA LEU A 200 -1.44 18.90 35.75
C LEU A 200 -0.90 19.45 34.42
N GLN A 201 0.16 18.83 33.86
CA GLN A 201 0.69 19.21 32.55
C GLN A 201 -0.40 19.19 31.46
N ARG A 202 -1.21 18.12 31.42
CA ARG A 202 -2.31 17.98 30.46
C ARG A 202 -3.44 18.97 30.71
N ALA A 203 -3.74 19.29 31.97
CA ALA A 203 -4.70 20.33 32.34
C ALA A 203 -4.23 21.71 31.88
N THR A 204 -2.96 22.08 32.11
CA THR A 204 -2.36 23.33 31.65
C THR A 204 -2.33 23.46 30.13
N ALA A 205 -2.04 22.37 29.39
CA ALA A 205 -1.99 22.38 27.93
C ALA A 205 -3.40 22.37 27.26
N ARG A 206 -4.44 21.92 27.97
CA ARG A 206 -5.78 21.71 27.39
C ARG A 206 -6.39 22.93 26.67
N PRO A 207 -6.28 24.20 27.16
CA PRO A 207 -6.80 25.35 26.44
C PRO A 207 -6.16 25.52 25.05
N ASP A 208 -4.84 25.36 24.95
CA ASP A 208 -4.14 25.46 23.66
C ASP A 208 -4.45 24.28 22.74
N VAL A 209 -4.62 23.07 23.29
CA VAL A 209 -5.12 21.90 22.53
C VAL A 209 -6.49 22.21 21.93
N LEU A 210 -7.43 22.78 22.71
CA LEU A 210 -8.76 23.13 22.22
C LEU A 210 -8.73 24.24 21.17
N ASN A 211 -7.87 25.25 21.32
CA ASN A 211 -7.65 26.28 20.29
C ASN A 211 -7.14 25.67 18.97
N ARG A 212 -6.28 24.64 19.02
CA ARG A 212 -5.83 23.90 17.83
C ARG A 212 -6.94 23.04 17.22
N MET A 213 -7.80 22.43 18.04
CA MET A 213 -8.98 21.71 17.56
C MET A 213 -9.94 22.64 16.80
N GLU A 214 -10.27 23.80 17.37
CA GLU A 214 -11.17 24.78 16.73
C GLU A 214 -10.59 25.28 15.40
N ALA A 215 -9.28 25.55 15.34
CA ALA A 215 -8.60 25.89 14.09
C ALA A 215 -8.69 24.76 13.05
N GLY A 216 -8.62 23.49 13.47
CA GLY A 216 -8.77 22.33 12.61
C GLY A 216 -10.19 22.17 12.06
N GLU A 217 -11.21 22.29 12.92
CA GLU A 217 -12.63 22.27 12.52
C GLU A 217 -12.98 23.44 11.59
N LEU A 218 -12.44 24.63 11.84
CA LEU A 218 -12.60 25.79 10.94
C LEU A 218 -11.99 25.51 9.57
N ALA A 219 -10.80 24.91 9.50
CA ALA A 219 -10.15 24.52 8.25
C ALA A 219 -10.97 23.45 7.49
N LEU A 220 -11.54 22.46 8.19
CA LEU A 220 -12.49 21.51 7.60
C LEU A 220 -13.72 22.21 7.01
N SER A 221 -14.28 23.20 7.71
CA SER A 221 -15.48 23.92 7.26
C SER A 221 -15.31 24.69 5.93
N VAL A 222 -14.08 25.08 5.60
CA VAL A 222 -13.73 25.74 4.33
C VAL A 222 -13.08 24.80 3.31
N GLY A 223 -12.95 23.51 3.63
CA GLY A 223 -12.36 22.49 2.76
C GLY A 223 -10.83 22.43 2.74
N ASP A 224 -10.14 23.15 3.63
CA ASP A 224 -8.68 23.07 3.78
C ASP A 224 -8.29 21.85 4.63
N LEU A 225 -8.30 20.67 3.99
CA LEU A 225 -7.90 19.41 4.63
C LEU A 225 -6.44 19.44 5.11
N SER A 226 -5.56 20.18 4.42
CA SER A 226 -4.16 20.38 4.82
C SER A 226 -4.04 21.15 6.12
N GLY A 227 -4.66 22.34 6.20
CA GLY A 227 -4.69 23.15 7.41
C GLY A 227 -5.33 22.41 8.59
N ALA A 228 -6.40 21.65 8.34
CA ALA A 228 -7.05 20.81 9.35
C ALA A 228 -6.11 19.74 9.92
N ARG A 229 -5.45 18.97 9.04
CA ARG A 229 -4.46 17.96 9.44
C ARG A 229 -3.33 18.58 10.26
N ASP A 230 -2.77 19.69 9.79
CA ASP A 230 -1.64 20.35 10.42
C ASP A 230 -2.03 20.97 11.79
N ALA A 231 -3.28 21.42 11.95
CA ALA A 231 -3.83 21.87 13.23
C ALA A 231 -4.04 20.72 14.23
N PHE A 232 -4.60 19.58 13.81
CA PHE A 232 -4.74 18.41 14.69
C PHE A 232 -3.38 17.79 15.07
N GLN A 233 -2.37 17.85 14.18
CA GLN A 233 -0.99 17.50 14.55
C GLN A 233 -0.41 18.43 15.62
N GLN A 234 -0.69 19.74 15.55
CA GLN A 234 -0.28 20.69 16.59
C GLN A 234 -1.03 20.45 17.92
N ALA A 235 -2.28 19.96 17.88
CA ALA A 235 -3.00 19.55 19.09
C ALA A 235 -2.34 18.34 19.77
N LEU A 236 -1.95 17.32 19.01
CA LEU A 236 -1.24 16.14 19.54
C LEU A 236 0.20 16.44 19.97
N ALA A 237 0.85 17.46 19.41
CA ALA A 237 2.15 17.93 19.89
C ALA A 237 2.08 18.63 21.27
N LEU A 238 0.88 18.99 21.73
CA LEU A 238 0.61 19.57 23.05
C LEU A 238 0.09 18.53 24.07
N ASP A 239 -0.72 17.57 23.63
CA ASP A 239 -1.19 16.41 24.41
C ASP A 239 -1.34 15.19 23.50
N GLU A 240 -0.32 14.33 23.45
CA GLU A 240 -0.28 13.15 22.56
C GLU A 240 -1.41 12.15 22.85
N PHE A 241 -1.95 12.16 24.07
CA PHE A 241 -3.04 11.29 24.52
C PHE A 241 -4.42 11.94 24.39
N TYR A 242 -4.56 13.01 23.60
CA TYR A 242 -5.86 13.64 23.33
C TYR A 242 -6.59 12.95 22.19
N GLY A 243 -7.30 11.86 22.52
CA GLY A 243 -8.04 11.02 21.58
C GLY A 243 -8.95 11.75 20.55
N PRO A 244 -9.61 12.89 20.87
CA PRO A 244 -10.34 13.65 19.86
C PRO A 244 -9.46 14.20 18.72
N ALA A 245 -8.23 14.64 19.01
CA ALA A 245 -7.29 15.09 17.98
C ALA A 245 -6.74 13.92 17.16
N GLU A 246 -6.48 12.77 17.79
CA GLU A 246 -6.07 11.55 17.08
C GLU A 246 -7.16 11.07 16.10
N SER A 247 -8.40 11.00 16.56
CA SER A 247 -9.55 10.62 15.74
C SER A 247 -9.77 11.59 14.57
N ALA A 248 -9.70 12.91 14.83
CA ALA A 248 -9.83 13.93 13.80
C ALA A 248 -8.66 13.89 12.79
N LEU A 249 -7.42 13.69 13.26
CA LEU A 249 -6.23 13.55 12.41
C LEU A 249 -6.31 12.32 11.50
N ASN A 250 -6.77 11.18 12.02
CA ASN A 250 -6.98 9.96 11.24
C ASN A 250 -8.05 10.19 10.16
N SER A 251 -9.21 10.74 10.55
CA SER A 251 -10.32 11.03 9.63
C SER A 251 -9.93 11.98 8.49
N VAL A 252 -9.20 13.08 8.77
CA VAL A 252 -8.76 14.00 7.71
C VAL A 252 -7.66 13.39 6.84
N SER A 253 -6.77 12.56 7.40
CA SER A 253 -5.72 11.87 6.65
C SER A 253 -6.30 10.83 5.68
N ASP A 254 -7.35 10.12 6.09
CA ASP A 254 -8.11 9.22 5.22
C ASP A 254 -8.82 9.98 4.09
N GLN A 255 -9.43 11.14 4.38
CA GLN A 255 -10.07 12.00 3.37
C GLN A 255 -9.07 12.54 2.34
N ILE A 256 -7.88 12.99 2.77
CA ILE A 256 -6.79 13.41 1.89
C ILE A 256 -6.35 12.25 0.99
N THR A 257 -6.17 11.06 1.58
CA THR A 257 -5.74 9.86 0.85
C THR A 257 -6.78 9.43 -0.18
N GLU A 258 -8.06 9.45 0.17
CA GLU A 258 -9.18 9.14 -0.74
C GLU A 258 -9.32 10.16 -1.88
N LEU A 259 -9.13 11.46 -1.61
CA LEU A 259 -9.12 12.49 -2.66
C LEU A 259 -7.96 12.26 -3.63
N ALA A 260 -6.73 12.14 -3.12
CA ALA A 260 -5.54 11.89 -3.94
C ALA A 260 -5.64 10.60 -4.75
N PHE A 261 -6.26 9.55 -4.18
CA PHE A 261 -6.52 8.28 -4.86
C PHE A 261 -7.49 8.45 -6.03
N ARG A 262 -8.65 9.09 -5.80
CA ARG A 262 -9.64 9.36 -6.86
C ARG A 262 -9.07 10.19 -8.00
N GLU A 263 -8.26 11.20 -7.68
CA GLU A 263 -7.57 11.98 -8.70
C GLU A 263 -6.56 11.14 -9.51
N ALA A 264 -5.75 10.32 -8.83
CA ALA A 264 -4.77 9.45 -9.51
C ALA A 264 -5.47 8.43 -10.42
N MET A 265 -6.59 7.85 -9.97
CA MET A 265 -7.43 6.97 -10.80
C MET A 265 -8.08 7.71 -11.97
N SER A 266 -8.58 8.94 -11.77
CA SER A 266 -9.12 9.77 -12.85
C SER A 266 -8.06 10.08 -13.92
N ARG A 267 -6.84 10.46 -13.51
CA ARG A 267 -5.69 10.65 -14.40
C ARG A 267 -5.32 9.37 -15.14
N ALA A 268 -5.34 8.22 -14.47
CA ALA A 268 -5.04 6.92 -15.06
C ALA A 268 -6.04 6.53 -16.17
N LEU A 269 -7.34 6.63 -15.88
CA LEU A 269 -8.42 6.33 -16.82
C LEU A 269 -8.39 7.29 -18.02
N SER A 270 -8.30 8.60 -17.77
CA SER A 270 -8.23 9.60 -18.85
C SER A 270 -6.99 9.43 -19.74
N ALA A 271 -5.85 9.03 -19.18
CA ALA A 271 -4.66 8.70 -19.96
C ALA A 271 -4.82 7.40 -20.76
N LEU A 272 -5.54 6.41 -20.23
CA LEU A 272 -5.81 5.14 -20.91
C LEU A 272 -6.80 5.31 -22.08
N ASP A 273 -7.84 6.13 -21.91
CA ASP A 273 -8.79 6.52 -22.97
C ASP A 273 -8.09 7.28 -24.11
N GLN A 274 -7.06 8.06 -23.77
CA GLN A 274 -6.20 8.77 -24.73
C GLN A 274 -5.03 7.91 -25.25
N GLU A 275 -5.01 6.60 -24.94
CA GLU A 275 -3.97 5.65 -25.34
C GLU A 275 -2.54 6.00 -24.86
N ARG A 276 -2.41 6.90 -23.88
CA ARG A 276 -1.14 7.38 -23.30
C ARG A 276 -0.62 6.41 -22.24
N ILE A 277 -0.23 5.21 -22.70
CA ILE A 277 0.23 4.08 -21.88
C ILE A 277 1.17 4.48 -20.72
N SER A 278 2.20 5.28 -20.99
CA SER A 278 3.18 5.69 -19.97
C SER A 278 2.59 6.61 -18.90
N ALA A 279 1.68 7.52 -19.28
CA ALA A 279 1.03 8.42 -18.33
C ALA A 279 0.00 7.67 -17.45
N ALA A 280 -0.72 6.71 -18.04
CA ALA A 280 -1.61 5.82 -17.30
C ALA A 280 -0.84 4.96 -16.29
N GLU A 281 0.33 4.44 -16.65
CA GLU A 281 1.18 3.64 -15.75
C GLU A 281 1.70 4.45 -14.55
N VAL A 282 2.16 5.69 -14.76
CA VAL A 282 2.57 6.59 -13.67
C VAL A 282 1.41 6.88 -12.72
N ALA A 283 0.23 7.20 -13.26
CA ALA A 283 -0.96 7.51 -12.46
C ALA A 283 -1.47 6.29 -11.67
N LEU A 284 -1.46 5.09 -12.27
CA LEU A 284 -1.81 3.84 -11.56
C LEU A 284 -0.80 3.47 -10.47
N ASN A 285 0.48 3.79 -10.65
CA ASN A 285 1.48 3.56 -9.62
C ASN A 285 1.32 4.55 -8.45
N GLN A 286 0.93 5.81 -8.72
CA GLN A 286 0.51 6.74 -7.66
C GLN A 286 -0.71 6.23 -6.90
N ALA A 287 -1.77 5.80 -7.60
CA ALA A 287 -2.98 5.25 -6.99
C ALA A 287 -2.68 3.99 -6.14
N ALA A 288 -1.83 3.08 -6.64
CA ALA A 288 -1.41 1.88 -5.92
C ALA A 288 -0.57 2.16 -4.67
N GLY A 289 0.18 3.27 -4.64
CA GLY A 289 0.92 3.71 -3.46
C GLY A 289 0.01 4.28 -2.37
N LEU A 290 -1.11 4.89 -2.75
CA LEU A 290 -2.12 5.44 -1.84
C LEU A 290 -3.06 4.35 -1.28
N LYS A 291 -3.47 3.40 -2.13
CA LYS A 291 -4.29 2.23 -1.73
C LYS A 291 -3.70 0.92 -2.26
N PRO A 292 -2.75 0.31 -1.51
CA PRO A 292 -2.20 -1.00 -1.86
C PRO A 292 -3.30 -2.07 -1.89
N GLY A 293 -3.36 -2.83 -2.99
CA GLY A 293 -4.34 -3.91 -3.13
C GLY A 293 -5.77 -3.46 -3.47
N ASP A 294 -5.97 -2.22 -3.90
CA ASP A 294 -7.26 -1.77 -4.44
C ASP A 294 -7.69 -2.54 -5.71
N GLU A 295 -9.00 -2.79 -5.87
CA GLU A 295 -9.54 -3.53 -7.01
C GLU A 295 -9.60 -2.72 -8.30
N ALA A 296 -10.00 -1.46 -8.24
CA ALA A 296 -10.05 -0.59 -9.42
C ALA A 296 -8.64 -0.44 -10.03
N VAL A 297 -7.61 -0.29 -9.19
CA VAL A 297 -6.20 -0.29 -9.62
C VAL A 297 -5.84 -1.60 -10.34
N ARG A 298 -6.24 -2.77 -9.84
CA ARG A 298 -5.99 -4.07 -10.52
C ARG A 298 -6.70 -4.13 -11.88
N ASN A 299 -7.98 -3.77 -11.91
CA ASN A 299 -8.80 -3.85 -13.11
C ASN A 299 -8.30 -2.90 -14.20
N THR A 300 -7.95 -1.65 -13.86
CA THR A 300 -7.36 -0.70 -14.81
C THR A 300 -5.94 -1.08 -15.23
N ARG A 301 -5.13 -1.75 -14.38
CA ARG A 301 -3.84 -2.33 -14.80
C ARG A 301 -4.01 -3.45 -15.84
N GLN A 302 -5.05 -4.29 -15.70
CA GLN A 302 -5.37 -5.31 -16.71
C GLN A 302 -5.78 -4.65 -18.05
N GLN A 303 -6.64 -3.63 -18.01
CA GLN A 303 -7.05 -2.87 -19.19
C GLN A 303 -5.84 -2.17 -19.86
N LEU A 304 -4.94 -1.57 -19.07
CA LEU A 304 -3.68 -0.98 -19.57
C LEU A 304 -2.80 -2.01 -20.30
N ALA A 305 -2.66 -3.22 -19.74
CA ALA A 305 -1.91 -4.30 -20.38
C ALA A 305 -2.53 -4.74 -21.71
N GLN A 306 -3.86 -4.85 -21.79
CA GLN A 306 -4.60 -5.17 -23.01
C GLN A 306 -4.42 -4.08 -24.09
N THR A 307 -4.58 -2.80 -23.72
CA THR A 307 -4.37 -1.66 -24.64
C THR A 307 -2.92 -1.61 -25.13
N ARG A 308 -1.93 -1.79 -24.25
CA ARG A 308 -0.50 -1.88 -24.60
C ARG A 308 -0.23 -3.00 -25.60
N GLN A 309 -0.82 -4.18 -25.41
CA GLN A 309 -0.68 -5.31 -26.35
C GLN A 309 -1.32 -5.01 -27.71
N ARG A 310 -2.51 -4.42 -27.74
CA ARG A 310 -3.20 -4.02 -28.98
C ARG A 310 -2.36 -3.03 -29.78
N LEU A 311 -1.96 -1.91 -29.17
CA LEU A 311 -1.18 -0.86 -29.85
C LEU A 311 0.14 -1.39 -30.40
N TRP A 312 0.82 -2.28 -29.65
CA TRP A 312 2.02 -2.94 -30.15
C TRP A 312 1.74 -3.81 -31.39
N LEU A 313 0.66 -4.60 -31.39
CA LEU A 313 0.26 -5.42 -32.53
C LEU A 313 -0.13 -4.58 -33.76
N ASP A 314 -0.83 -3.47 -33.56
CA ASP A 314 -1.22 -2.55 -34.62
C ASP A 314 0.03 -1.88 -35.24
N GLY A 315 0.98 -1.42 -34.41
CA GLY A 315 2.27 -0.91 -34.90
C GLY A 315 3.12 -1.95 -35.63
N GLN A 316 3.10 -3.24 -35.22
CA GLN A 316 3.75 -4.30 -36.00
C GLN A 316 3.05 -4.57 -37.34
N ARG A 317 1.71 -4.42 -37.41
CA ARG A 317 0.95 -4.54 -38.66
C ARG A 317 1.31 -3.41 -39.62
N GLU A 318 1.42 -2.17 -39.14
CA GLU A 318 1.84 -1.02 -39.94
C GLU A 318 3.28 -1.16 -40.45
N LYS A 319 4.22 -1.57 -39.57
CA LYS A 319 5.62 -1.87 -39.93
C LYS A 319 5.70 -2.91 -41.06
N ALA A 320 5.03 -4.05 -40.89
CA ALA A 320 5.02 -5.11 -41.90
C ALA A 320 4.36 -4.66 -43.22
N ALA A 321 3.27 -3.89 -43.15
CA ALA A 321 2.62 -3.33 -44.33
C ALA A 321 3.50 -2.29 -45.06
N GLY A 322 4.36 -1.55 -44.33
CA GLY A 322 5.41 -0.71 -44.90
C GLY A 322 6.42 -1.52 -45.70
N GLN A 323 7.01 -2.54 -45.05
CA GLN A 323 7.97 -3.45 -45.68
C GLN A 323 7.40 -4.15 -46.93
N GLN A 324 6.12 -4.54 -46.90
CA GLN A 324 5.44 -5.11 -48.07
C GLN A 324 5.26 -4.12 -49.23
N ARG A 325 4.99 -2.83 -48.95
CA ARG A 325 4.92 -1.78 -50.00
C ARG A 325 6.29 -1.46 -50.61
N GLU A 326 7.36 -1.72 -49.87
CA GLU A 326 8.76 -1.57 -50.30
C GLU A 326 9.32 -2.86 -50.93
N GLU A 327 8.51 -3.93 -51.01
CA GLU A 327 8.91 -5.29 -51.41
C GLU A 327 10.08 -5.89 -50.58
N ASP A 328 10.30 -5.39 -49.36
CA ASP A 328 11.12 -6.05 -48.34
C ASP A 328 10.36 -7.22 -47.71
N TRP A 329 10.15 -8.25 -48.53
CA TRP A 329 9.56 -9.51 -48.10
C TRP A 329 10.38 -10.19 -46.99
N SER A 330 11.69 -9.96 -46.94
CA SER A 330 12.60 -10.56 -45.96
C SER A 330 12.37 -9.98 -44.55
N GLY A 331 12.27 -8.65 -44.44
CA GLY A 331 11.97 -7.95 -43.21
C GLY A 331 10.50 -8.06 -42.82
N ALA A 332 9.56 -8.10 -43.77
CA ALA A 332 8.15 -8.39 -43.46
C ALA A 332 8.02 -9.77 -42.79
N ALA A 333 8.65 -10.81 -43.35
CA ALA A 333 8.71 -12.14 -42.73
C ALA A 333 9.41 -12.13 -41.36
N ALA A 334 10.41 -11.27 -41.15
CA ALA A 334 11.04 -11.09 -39.84
C ALA A 334 10.09 -10.45 -38.81
N THR A 335 9.43 -9.35 -39.16
CA THR A 335 8.42 -8.67 -38.31
C THR A 335 7.29 -9.63 -37.93
N TYR A 336 6.78 -10.45 -38.85
CA TYR A 336 5.76 -11.44 -38.49
C TYR A 336 6.29 -12.56 -37.59
N ARG A 337 7.56 -12.98 -37.72
CA ARG A 337 8.20 -13.91 -36.78
C ARG A 337 8.37 -13.28 -35.39
N GLU A 338 8.72 -12.00 -35.29
CA GLU A 338 8.76 -11.24 -34.03
C GLU A 338 7.37 -11.19 -33.36
N VAL A 339 6.30 -11.01 -34.15
CA VAL A 339 4.92 -11.07 -33.65
C VAL A 339 4.58 -12.46 -33.09
N LEU A 340 4.78 -13.52 -33.88
CA LEU A 340 4.43 -14.88 -33.48
C LEU A 340 5.24 -15.40 -32.28
N ALA A 341 6.46 -14.89 -32.07
CA ALA A 341 7.27 -15.21 -30.89
C ALA A 341 6.69 -14.64 -29.57
N LYS A 342 5.86 -13.58 -29.63
CA LYS A 342 5.21 -12.98 -28.46
C LYS A 342 3.71 -13.28 -28.37
N VAL A 343 3.04 -13.44 -29.52
CA VAL A 343 1.60 -13.72 -29.63
C VAL A 343 1.40 -14.82 -30.69
N PRO A 344 1.59 -16.11 -30.34
CA PRO A 344 1.51 -17.23 -31.29
C PRO A 344 0.16 -17.32 -32.02
N GLN A 345 -0.92 -16.90 -31.37
CA GLN A 345 -2.29 -16.88 -31.89
C GLN A 345 -2.59 -15.70 -32.84
N ALA A 346 -1.60 -14.87 -33.19
CA ALA A 346 -1.79 -13.74 -34.10
C ALA A 346 -2.00 -14.19 -35.56
N GLY A 347 -3.24 -14.47 -35.93
CA GLY A 347 -3.62 -14.98 -37.26
C GLY A 347 -3.07 -14.15 -38.44
N PHE A 348 -3.11 -12.81 -38.34
CA PHE A 348 -2.57 -11.92 -39.37
C PHE A 348 -1.06 -12.11 -39.58
N ALA A 349 -0.30 -12.43 -38.52
CA ALA A 349 1.12 -12.65 -38.60
C ALA A 349 1.46 -14.04 -39.14
N SER A 350 0.65 -15.06 -38.82
CA SER A 350 0.79 -16.39 -39.43
C SER A 350 0.59 -16.34 -40.95
N GLN A 351 -0.51 -15.72 -41.39
CA GLN A 351 -0.83 -15.53 -42.81
C GLN A 351 0.19 -14.64 -43.52
N GLY A 352 0.52 -13.48 -42.92
CA GLY A 352 1.49 -12.54 -43.48
C GLY A 352 2.91 -13.11 -43.58
N LYS A 353 3.33 -13.93 -42.60
CA LYS A 353 4.61 -14.66 -42.64
C LYS A 353 4.65 -15.60 -43.85
N ALA A 354 3.65 -16.46 -44.01
CA ALA A 354 3.60 -17.41 -45.11
C ALA A 354 3.66 -16.69 -46.48
N PHE A 355 2.84 -15.65 -46.66
CA PHE A 355 2.85 -14.84 -47.88
C PHE A 355 4.21 -14.18 -48.16
N ALA A 356 4.84 -13.60 -47.13
CA ALA A 356 6.15 -12.97 -47.27
C ALA A 356 7.27 -13.99 -47.55
N GLU A 357 7.26 -15.16 -46.91
CA GLU A 357 8.21 -16.25 -47.18
C GLU A 357 8.02 -16.84 -48.58
N ASP A 358 6.79 -16.91 -49.10
CA ASP A 358 6.50 -17.29 -50.48
C ASP A 358 7.07 -16.27 -51.48
N ARG A 359 6.95 -14.97 -51.18
CA ARG A 359 7.55 -13.90 -51.99
C ARG A 359 9.08 -13.90 -51.95
N VAL A 360 9.71 -14.15 -50.80
CA VAL A 360 11.17 -14.33 -50.70
C VAL A 360 11.63 -15.47 -51.61
N ARG A 361 10.95 -16.62 -51.60
CA ARG A 361 11.30 -17.75 -52.50
C ARG A 361 11.10 -17.39 -53.97
N LEU A 362 10.01 -16.73 -54.33
CA LEU A 362 9.74 -16.31 -55.70
C LEU A 362 10.81 -15.34 -56.22
N HIS A 363 11.17 -14.31 -55.45
CA HIS A 363 12.23 -13.36 -55.82
C HIS A 363 13.57 -14.08 -56.01
N GLY A 364 13.94 -14.99 -55.11
CA GLY A 364 15.16 -15.80 -55.22
C GLY A 364 15.19 -16.71 -56.45
N GLN A 365 14.05 -17.25 -56.88
CA GLN A 365 13.94 -18.03 -58.13
C GLN A 365 14.22 -17.18 -59.37
N PHE A 366 13.77 -15.91 -59.41
CA PHE A 366 14.14 -14.99 -60.48
C PHE A 366 15.61 -14.59 -60.41
N ASP A 367 16.12 -14.24 -59.22
CA ASP A 367 17.50 -13.78 -59.04
C ASP A 367 18.52 -14.84 -59.47
N HIS A 368 18.24 -16.12 -59.21
CA HIS A 368 19.06 -17.26 -59.65
C HIS A 368 19.34 -17.31 -61.17
N TYR A 369 18.43 -16.77 -62.00
CA TYR A 369 18.63 -16.61 -63.44
C TYR A 369 19.16 -15.21 -63.81
N LEU A 370 18.69 -14.16 -63.14
CA LEU A 370 19.09 -12.78 -63.44
C LEU A 370 20.56 -12.49 -63.09
N GLU A 371 21.10 -13.14 -62.06
CA GLU A 371 22.52 -13.08 -61.66
C GLU A 371 23.44 -13.90 -62.59
N ARG A 372 22.90 -14.93 -63.27
CA ARG A 372 23.66 -15.87 -64.12
C ARG A 372 22.91 -16.17 -65.43
N PRO A 373 22.78 -15.19 -66.35
CA PRO A 373 21.98 -15.35 -67.57
C PRO A 373 22.44 -16.49 -68.47
N GLU A 374 23.72 -16.86 -68.45
CA GLU A 374 24.30 -17.95 -69.23
C GLU A 374 23.69 -19.33 -68.93
N ARG A 375 22.98 -19.48 -67.80
CA ARG A 375 22.21 -20.70 -67.49
C ARG A 375 21.13 -20.96 -68.54
N LEU A 376 20.52 -19.90 -69.08
CA LEU A 376 19.42 -19.96 -70.06
C LEU A 376 19.85 -20.50 -71.44
N PHE A 377 21.15 -20.75 -71.63
CA PHE A 377 21.73 -21.32 -72.85
C PHE A 377 21.71 -22.85 -72.86
N ALA A 378 21.37 -23.50 -71.73
CA ALA A 378 21.12 -24.93 -71.65
C ALA A 378 19.61 -25.20 -71.64
N ASP A 379 19.16 -26.26 -72.32
CA ASP A 379 17.73 -26.51 -72.56
C ASP A 379 16.90 -26.67 -71.28
N GLU A 380 17.37 -27.45 -70.31
CA GLU A 380 16.63 -27.70 -69.06
C GLU A 380 16.48 -26.44 -68.19
N PRO A 381 17.55 -25.67 -67.85
CA PRO A 381 17.38 -24.40 -67.15
C PRO A 381 16.55 -23.36 -67.93
N ARG A 382 16.61 -23.39 -69.28
CA ARG A 382 15.78 -22.52 -70.13
C ARG A 382 14.30 -22.86 -70.00
N LEU A 383 13.93 -24.13 -70.10
CA LEU A 383 12.55 -24.61 -69.89
C LEU A 383 12.05 -24.28 -68.47
N ASN A 384 12.88 -24.52 -67.45
CA ASN A 384 12.53 -24.21 -66.05
C ASN A 384 12.30 -22.69 -65.82
N ALA A 385 13.01 -21.82 -66.55
CA ALA A 385 12.78 -20.37 -66.50
C ALA A 385 11.51 -19.93 -67.24
N GLU A 386 11.14 -20.63 -68.33
CA GLU A 386 9.89 -20.44 -69.05
C GLU A 386 8.68 -20.85 -68.18
N GLU A 387 8.77 -21.99 -67.50
CA GLU A 387 7.78 -22.45 -66.52
C GLU A 387 7.65 -21.51 -65.32
N LEU A 388 8.76 -20.99 -64.79
CA LEU A 388 8.75 -19.99 -63.71
C LEU A 388 7.97 -18.73 -64.10
N ILE A 389 8.18 -18.21 -65.32
CA ILE A 389 7.42 -17.05 -65.82
C ILE A 389 5.94 -17.38 -66.01
N ALA A 390 5.62 -18.57 -66.52
CA ALA A 390 4.23 -19.00 -66.69
C ALA A 390 3.50 -19.13 -65.34
N ALA A 391 4.17 -19.70 -64.33
CA ALA A 391 3.65 -19.87 -62.98
C ALA A 391 3.53 -18.54 -62.21
N ALA A 392 4.49 -17.62 -62.39
CA ALA A 392 4.45 -16.29 -61.77
C ALA A 392 3.40 -15.36 -62.41
N GLY A 393 3.08 -15.57 -63.70
CA GLY A 393 2.06 -14.81 -64.41
C GLY A 393 2.42 -13.33 -64.63
N ALA A 394 1.44 -12.45 -64.38
CA ALA A 394 1.66 -11.01 -64.31
C ALA A 394 1.83 -10.59 -62.84
N ALA A 395 2.91 -9.86 -62.53
CA ALA A 395 3.10 -9.29 -61.21
C ALA A 395 1.92 -8.36 -60.84
N PRO A 396 1.45 -8.38 -59.58
CA PRO A 396 0.49 -7.39 -59.09
C PRO A 396 1.00 -5.96 -59.27
N VAL A 397 0.09 -4.99 -59.43
CA VAL A 397 0.44 -3.55 -59.58
C VAL A 397 1.20 -3.03 -58.35
N SER A 398 1.01 -3.65 -57.18
CA SER A 398 1.72 -3.37 -55.94
C SER A 398 3.13 -3.96 -55.85
N GLU A 399 3.60 -4.69 -56.87
CA GLU A 399 4.89 -5.40 -56.86
C GLU A 399 5.77 -5.02 -58.08
N PRO A 400 6.16 -3.74 -58.24
CA PRO A 400 6.96 -3.26 -59.36
C PRO A 400 8.36 -3.88 -59.49
N LEU A 401 9.03 -4.28 -58.40
CA LEU A 401 10.32 -4.96 -58.48
C LEU A 401 10.16 -6.38 -59.03
N LEU A 402 9.13 -7.12 -58.61
CA LEU A 402 8.77 -8.40 -59.25
C LEU A 402 8.43 -8.20 -60.73
N ALA A 403 7.72 -7.13 -61.08
CA ALA A 403 7.40 -6.79 -62.47
C ALA A 403 8.66 -6.54 -63.32
N ASP A 404 9.67 -5.83 -62.81
CA ASP A 404 10.99 -5.67 -63.47
C ASP A 404 11.69 -7.03 -63.63
N LYS A 405 11.77 -7.84 -62.58
CA LYS A 405 12.41 -9.17 -62.62
C LYS A 405 11.80 -10.07 -63.71
N ILE A 406 10.46 -10.14 -63.77
CA ILE A 406 9.73 -10.88 -64.82
C ILE A 406 10.08 -10.30 -66.21
N SER A 407 10.07 -8.98 -66.36
CA SER A 407 10.31 -8.29 -67.63
C SER A 407 11.76 -8.40 -68.12
N ARG A 408 12.73 -8.51 -67.20
CA ARG A 408 14.14 -8.79 -67.50
C ARG A 408 14.36 -10.25 -67.89
N LEU A 409 13.79 -11.20 -67.14
CA LEU A 409 13.95 -12.63 -67.48
C LEU A 409 13.29 -12.97 -68.82
N LYS A 410 12.12 -12.38 -69.13
CA LYS A 410 11.48 -12.50 -70.46
C LYS A 410 12.39 -12.05 -71.60
N ARG A 411 13.13 -10.95 -71.43
CA ARG A 411 14.10 -10.46 -72.43
C ARG A 411 15.30 -11.41 -72.58
N LEU A 412 15.90 -11.82 -71.46
CA LEU A 412 17.03 -12.76 -71.50
C LEU A 412 16.67 -14.11 -72.14
N LEU A 413 15.44 -14.60 -71.93
CA LEU A 413 14.93 -15.80 -72.60
C LEU A 413 14.69 -15.59 -74.10
N ALA A 414 14.20 -14.42 -74.52
CA ALA A 414 14.11 -14.10 -75.94
C ALA A 414 15.50 -14.09 -76.58
N ASP A 415 16.48 -13.41 -75.97
CA ASP A 415 17.87 -13.36 -76.45
C ASP A 415 18.53 -14.74 -76.50
N ALA A 416 18.28 -15.60 -75.50
CA ALA A 416 18.77 -16.99 -75.45
C ALA A 416 18.16 -17.91 -76.52
N ARG A 417 17.08 -17.50 -77.18
CA ARG A 417 16.39 -18.26 -78.24
C ARG A 417 16.73 -17.79 -79.66
N ILE A 418 17.51 -16.72 -79.83
CA ILE A 418 17.91 -16.21 -81.16
C ILE A 418 19.10 -17.03 -81.68
N PRO A 419 18.99 -17.75 -82.81
CA PRO A 419 20.12 -18.46 -83.40
C PRO A 419 21.25 -17.51 -83.80
N LEU A 420 22.49 -17.94 -83.57
CA LEU A 420 23.71 -17.20 -83.86
C LEU A 420 24.51 -17.91 -84.95
N ASN A 421 24.94 -17.13 -85.94
CA ASN A 421 25.75 -17.62 -87.05
C ASN A 421 27.20 -17.83 -86.62
N ILE A 422 27.69 -19.06 -86.76
CA ILE A 422 29.10 -19.44 -86.59
C ILE A 422 29.63 -19.98 -87.93
N THR A 423 30.87 -19.62 -88.27
CA THR A 423 31.58 -20.23 -89.41
C THR A 423 32.67 -21.16 -88.91
N LEU A 424 32.57 -22.45 -89.25
CA LEU A 424 33.63 -23.41 -89.04
C LEU A 424 34.48 -23.53 -90.31
N LYS A 425 35.80 -23.60 -90.16
CA LYS A 425 36.75 -23.88 -91.26
C LYS A 425 37.61 -25.10 -90.94
N SER A 426 37.84 -25.93 -91.93
CA SER A 426 38.59 -27.18 -91.84
C SER A 426 39.43 -27.38 -93.11
N ASP A 427 40.20 -28.47 -93.20
CA ASP A 427 41.13 -28.79 -94.28
C ASP A 427 40.51 -29.66 -95.40
N GLY A 428 39.21 -30.00 -95.30
CA GLY A 428 38.53 -30.92 -96.22
C GLY A 428 38.88 -32.40 -96.02
N LEU A 429 39.74 -32.75 -95.05
CA LEU A 429 40.19 -34.12 -94.77
C LEU A 429 39.82 -34.57 -93.35
N THR A 430 39.78 -33.62 -92.41
CA THR A 430 39.39 -33.81 -91.02
C THR A 430 37.88 -34.00 -90.92
N GLN A 431 37.45 -35.11 -90.31
CA GLN A 431 36.06 -35.38 -89.99
C GLN A 431 35.67 -34.55 -88.75
N VAL A 432 34.72 -33.64 -88.91
CA VAL A 432 34.29 -32.74 -87.83
C VAL A 432 32.95 -33.20 -87.25
N LEU A 433 32.82 -33.11 -85.92
CA LEU A 433 31.56 -33.23 -85.20
C LEU A 433 31.43 -32.16 -84.12
N ILE A 434 30.19 -31.80 -83.79
CA ILE A 434 29.87 -30.98 -82.62
C ILE A 434 29.19 -31.87 -81.58
N TYR A 435 29.74 -31.88 -80.37
CA TYR A 435 29.24 -32.66 -79.24
C TYR A 435 27.78 -32.29 -78.93
N HIS A 436 26.94 -33.30 -78.69
CA HIS A 436 25.48 -33.23 -78.54
C HIS A 436 24.64 -32.69 -79.73
N ILE A 437 25.24 -32.20 -80.82
CA ILE A 437 24.48 -31.77 -82.01
C ILE A 437 24.56 -32.80 -83.14
N GLY A 438 25.76 -33.23 -83.54
CA GLY A 438 25.89 -34.18 -84.64
C GLY A 438 27.25 -34.18 -85.34
N ARG A 439 27.38 -35.07 -86.34
CA ARG A 439 28.54 -35.17 -87.22
C ARG A 439 28.32 -34.26 -88.43
N LEU A 440 29.28 -33.38 -88.71
CA LEU A 440 29.20 -32.42 -89.82
C LEU A 440 29.82 -32.95 -91.12
N GLY A 441 30.74 -33.91 -91.02
CA GLY A 441 31.44 -34.46 -92.19
C GLY A 441 32.82 -33.83 -92.40
N GLN A 442 33.28 -33.86 -93.65
CA GLN A 442 34.48 -33.20 -94.13
C GLN A 442 34.07 -31.96 -94.93
N PHE A 443 34.70 -30.82 -94.66
CA PHE A 443 34.43 -29.55 -95.35
C PHE A 443 35.64 -28.62 -95.29
N THR A 444 35.67 -27.59 -96.13
CA THR A 444 36.67 -26.50 -96.05
C THR A 444 36.13 -25.29 -95.30
N SER A 445 34.84 -24.96 -95.51
CA SER A 445 34.11 -23.93 -94.77
C SER A 445 32.64 -24.32 -94.66
N GLN A 446 32.05 -24.22 -93.47
CA GLN A 446 30.64 -24.47 -93.22
C GLN A 446 30.09 -23.42 -92.27
N GLN A 447 28.96 -22.81 -92.63
CA GLN A 447 28.22 -21.91 -91.76
C GLN A 447 27.09 -22.69 -91.08
N LEU A 448 26.86 -22.41 -89.80
CA LEU A 448 25.86 -23.07 -88.97
C LEU A 448 25.13 -22.01 -88.14
N GLU A 449 23.85 -22.25 -87.89
CA GLU A 449 23.06 -21.49 -86.92
C GLU A 449 22.98 -22.31 -85.64
N LEU A 450 23.55 -21.81 -84.54
CA LEU A 450 23.51 -22.45 -83.23
C LEU A 450 22.96 -21.47 -82.22
N LEU A 451 22.18 -21.94 -81.24
CA LEU A 451 21.73 -21.10 -80.14
C LEU A 451 22.94 -20.56 -79.33
N PRO A 452 22.76 -19.51 -78.53
CA PRO A 452 23.69 -19.17 -77.46
C PRO A 452 23.98 -20.40 -76.59
N GLY A 453 25.25 -20.62 -76.24
CA GLY A 453 25.69 -21.87 -75.61
C GLY A 453 27.19 -22.11 -75.71
N THR A 454 27.67 -23.12 -75.00
CA THR A 454 29.08 -23.55 -75.06
C THR A 454 29.17 -24.89 -75.78
N TYR A 455 29.77 -24.89 -76.96
CA TYR A 455 29.88 -26.05 -77.85
C TYR A 455 31.29 -26.59 -77.87
N THR A 456 31.41 -27.92 -77.83
CA THR A 456 32.69 -28.62 -78.00
C THR A 456 32.72 -29.25 -79.38
N ILE A 457 33.65 -28.81 -80.21
CA ILE A 457 33.88 -29.30 -81.57
C ILE A 457 35.08 -30.22 -81.54
N ILE A 458 34.95 -31.39 -82.16
CA ILE A 458 36.00 -32.40 -82.25
C ILE A 458 36.27 -32.66 -83.72
N GLY A 459 37.52 -32.49 -84.13
CA GLY A 459 38.05 -32.96 -85.41
C GLY A 459 38.80 -34.27 -85.19
N SER A 460 38.55 -35.26 -86.04
CA SER A 460 39.26 -36.54 -86.07
C SER A 460 39.70 -36.91 -87.48
N ARG A 461 40.85 -37.57 -87.62
CA ARG A 461 41.39 -37.99 -88.92
C ARG A 461 42.26 -39.24 -88.74
N PRO A 462 42.03 -40.33 -89.50
CA PRO A 462 42.87 -41.53 -89.40
C PRO A 462 44.35 -41.22 -89.61
N GLY A 463 45.21 -41.71 -88.71
CA GLY A 463 46.66 -41.45 -88.71
C GLY A 463 47.09 -40.10 -88.11
N TYR A 464 46.16 -39.33 -87.53
CA TYR A 464 46.42 -38.04 -86.89
C TYR A 464 45.73 -37.95 -85.53
N ARG A 465 46.27 -37.12 -84.64
CA ARG A 465 45.72 -36.87 -83.31
C ARG A 465 44.44 -36.02 -83.39
N ASP A 466 43.40 -36.46 -82.68
CA ASP A 466 42.15 -35.72 -82.56
C ASP A 466 42.34 -34.34 -81.91
N VAL A 467 41.65 -33.34 -82.45
CA VAL A 467 41.67 -31.95 -81.95
C VAL A 467 40.32 -31.60 -81.34
N ARG A 468 40.32 -31.16 -80.09
CA ARG A 468 39.13 -30.62 -79.39
C ARG A 468 39.25 -29.11 -79.25
N ARG A 469 38.21 -28.38 -79.64
CA ARG A 469 38.06 -26.93 -79.42
C ARG A 469 36.71 -26.64 -78.78
N THR A 470 36.66 -25.62 -77.92
CA THR A 470 35.43 -25.15 -77.28
C THR A 470 35.16 -23.72 -77.73
N VAL A 471 33.91 -23.41 -78.05
CA VAL A 471 33.44 -22.07 -78.41
C VAL A 471 32.21 -21.73 -77.58
N THR A 472 32.16 -20.52 -77.02
CA THR A 472 30.99 -20.01 -76.30
C THR A 472 30.34 -18.92 -77.13
N LEU A 473 29.13 -19.20 -77.60
CA LEU A 473 28.27 -18.24 -78.29
C LEU A 473 27.44 -17.48 -77.25
N LYS A 474 27.47 -16.15 -77.28
CA LYS A 474 26.63 -15.28 -76.44
C LYS A 474 25.84 -14.31 -77.32
N PRO A 475 24.60 -13.92 -76.95
CA PRO A 475 23.84 -12.91 -77.70
C PRO A 475 24.67 -11.63 -77.88
N GLY A 476 24.56 -11.00 -79.06
CA GLY A 476 25.31 -9.78 -79.41
C GLY A 476 26.81 -9.98 -79.69
N SER A 477 27.34 -11.21 -79.69
CA SER A 477 28.73 -11.48 -80.09
C SER A 477 28.90 -11.40 -81.60
N ASN A 478 30.03 -10.87 -82.07
CA ASN A 478 30.42 -10.98 -83.49
C ASN A 478 30.54 -12.46 -83.88
N GLN A 479 30.02 -12.80 -85.08
CA GLN A 479 29.99 -14.16 -85.63
C GLN A 479 31.39 -14.80 -85.59
N PRO A 480 31.63 -15.80 -84.72
CA PRO A 480 32.96 -16.35 -84.57
C PRO A 480 33.33 -17.22 -85.76
N VAL A 481 34.60 -17.13 -86.18
CA VAL A 481 35.20 -18.04 -87.15
C VAL A 481 36.15 -18.97 -86.40
N LEU A 482 35.83 -20.26 -86.36
CA LEU A 482 36.64 -21.28 -85.68
C LEU A 482 37.30 -22.21 -86.70
N VAL A 483 38.61 -22.42 -86.55
CA VAL A 483 39.37 -23.38 -87.37
C VAL A 483 39.56 -24.69 -86.59
N ILE A 484 39.24 -25.81 -87.23
CA ILE A 484 39.36 -27.17 -86.69
C ILE A 484 40.00 -28.07 -87.75
N ARG A 485 41.18 -28.64 -87.47
CA ARG A 485 41.91 -29.53 -88.39
C ARG A 485 42.94 -30.36 -87.62
N CYS A 486 43.19 -31.58 -88.06
CA CYS A 486 44.17 -32.48 -87.46
C CYS A 486 45.53 -32.31 -88.14
N GLU A 487 46.48 -31.67 -87.46
CA GLU A 487 47.81 -31.31 -88.00
C GLU A 487 48.94 -32.25 -87.51
N GLU A 488 48.78 -32.88 -86.35
CA GLU A 488 49.80 -33.74 -85.72
C GLU A 488 49.57 -35.23 -86.09
N PRO A 489 50.49 -35.89 -86.82
CA PRO A 489 50.39 -37.32 -87.11
C PRO A 489 50.65 -38.18 -85.86
N ILE A 490 50.15 -39.43 -85.86
CA ILE A 490 50.36 -40.43 -84.79
C ILE A 490 51.57 -41.33 -85.10
#